data_AF-A0A4R7V5V8-F1
#
_entry.id   AF-A0A4R7V5V8-F1
#
_cell.length_a   1.000
_cell.length_b   1.000
_cell.length_c   1.000
_cell.angle_alpha   90.00
_cell.angle_beta   90.00
_cell.angle_gamma   90.00
#
_symmetry.space_group_name_H-M   'P 1'
#
loop_
_entity.id
_entity.type
_entity.pdbx_description
1 polymer ?
#
loop_
_entity_poly.entity_id
_entity_poly.type
_entity_poly.pdbx_seq_one_letter_code
_entity_poly.pdbx_strand_id
1 'polypeptide(L)'
;MARSKGVCAEALVLPALDGARLTADQNAMASLQALHGDERDVVNQLLGQSLMAGALEAFSRTVRISKLAFVKEKKLYRAIAGGKSPHGAQVLSGTWEEFCGLLGRSVDQVDRDIANVRAFGEEALDSMSRMGFGYRELRQFRQLPQDQQSALVEVAKVGDKEAFVELAEELIGQHARETAVLGRRLEEATADYSAQSELLAKRSGELDGARRALACSRQQVQAMPADEMTKALRSEVTAIAFEAECCVLGPLREGFAKLAALAGDGEDHRVFQAGLIGQLETTLGVVRSEFNLLGAADGAAVWLSAAEVEG
;
A
#
# COMPACT_ATOMS: atom_id res chain seq x y z
N MET A 1 103.02 54.00 -15.74
CA MET A 1 101.84 54.87 -15.89
C MET A 1 100.91 54.64 -14.71
N ALA A 2 100.46 55.73 -14.10
CA ALA A 2 99.94 55.80 -12.74
C ALA A 2 98.50 55.28 -12.59
N ARG A 3 98.24 54.50 -11.53
CA ARG A 3 96.89 54.27 -11.01
C ARG A 3 96.58 55.36 -9.97
N SER A 4 95.64 56.24 -10.29
CA SER A 4 94.97 57.11 -9.31
C SER A 4 94.15 56.25 -8.36
N LYS A 5 94.57 56.13 -7.10
CA LYS A 5 93.77 55.51 -6.03
C LYS A 5 92.68 56.48 -5.60
N GLY A 6 91.44 55.99 -5.61
CA GLY A 6 90.26 56.71 -5.19
C GLY A 6 90.31 57.12 -3.72
N VAL A 7 89.64 58.23 -3.45
CA VAL A 7 89.38 58.80 -2.12
C VAL A 7 88.54 57.79 -1.33
N CYS A 8 89.06 57.33 -0.19
CA CYS A 8 88.30 56.53 0.77
C CYS A 8 87.23 57.41 1.42
N ALA A 9 86.00 56.91 1.42
CA ALA A 9 84.85 57.51 2.07
C ALA A 9 85.09 57.71 3.58
N GLU A 10 84.69 58.87 4.07
CA GLU A 10 84.66 59.25 5.48
C GLU A 10 83.68 58.35 6.23
N ALA A 11 84.17 57.63 7.24
CA ALA A 11 83.39 56.67 7.99
C ALA A 11 82.33 57.40 8.84
N LEU A 12 81.05 57.18 8.53
CA LEU A 12 79.94 57.56 9.40
C LEU A 12 80.12 56.84 10.75
N VAL A 13 80.47 57.60 11.79
CA VAL A 13 80.54 57.10 13.16
C VAL A 13 79.10 56.85 13.64
N LEU A 14 78.67 55.59 13.58
CA LEU A 14 77.42 55.17 14.20
C LEU A 14 77.54 55.34 15.73
N PRO A 15 76.49 55.85 16.41
CA PRO A 15 76.51 55.94 17.86
C PRO A 15 76.73 54.56 18.47
N ALA A 16 77.58 54.48 19.50
CA ALA A 16 77.84 53.24 20.20
C ALA A 16 76.52 52.67 20.76
N LEU A 17 76.23 51.41 20.43
CA LEU A 17 75.08 50.71 20.99
C LEU A 17 75.23 50.65 22.51
N ASP A 18 74.30 51.29 23.21
CA ASP A 18 74.25 51.28 24.66
C ASP A 18 73.76 49.92 25.14
N GLY A 19 74.72 49.00 25.33
CA GLY A 19 74.46 47.62 25.72
C GLY A 19 73.64 47.49 26.99
N ALA A 20 73.79 48.44 27.93
CA ALA A 20 73.01 48.46 29.17
C ALA A 20 71.52 48.73 28.91
N ARG A 21 71.19 49.66 27.99
CA ARG A 21 69.81 49.93 27.58
C ARG A 21 69.18 48.77 26.81
N LEU A 22 69.94 48.13 25.93
CA LEU A 22 69.50 46.93 25.21
C LEU A 22 69.16 45.77 26.15
N THR A 23 69.98 45.53 27.18
CA THR A 23 69.69 44.51 28.19
C THR A 23 68.47 44.89 29.03
N ALA A 24 68.30 46.16 29.37
CA ALA A 24 67.11 46.63 30.08
C ALA A 24 65.82 46.46 29.26
N ASP A 25 65.86 46.79 27.97
CA ASP A 25 64.73 46.64 27.05
C ASP A 25 64.41 45.15 26.80
N GLN A 26 65.41 44.28 26.70
CA GLN A 26 65.21 42.82 26.61
C GLN A 26 64.56 42.25 27.88
N ASN A 27 65.00 42.66 29.06
CA ASN A 27 64.41 42.23 30.32
C ASN A 27 62.98 42.74 30.50
N ALA A 28 62.69 43.97 30.06
CA ALA A 28 61.33 44.53 30.06
C ALA A 28 60.41 43.80 29.07
N MET A 29 60.93 43.42 27.90
CA MET A 29 60.17 42.64 26.93
C MET A 29 59.91 41.21 27.42
N ALA A 30 60.87 40.58 28.09
CA ALA A 30 60.71 39.27 28.72
C ALA A 30 59.70 39.28 29.87
N SER A 31 59.68 40.33 30.71
CA SER A 31 58.70 40.45 31.79
C SER A 31 57.28 40.70 31.24
N LEU A 32 57.13 41.52 30.20
CA LEU A 32 55.85 41.69 29.50
C LEU A 32 55.37 40.41 28.81
N GLN A 33 56.28 39.62 28.22
CA GLN A 33 55.95 38.32 27.65
C GLN A 33 55.55 37.30 28.72
N ALA A 34 56.19 37.30 29.90
CA ALA A 34 55.82 36.45 31.01
C ALA A 34 54.42 36.79 31.56
N LEU A 35 54.11 38.08 31.72
CA LEU A 35 52.77 38.54 32.14
C LEU A 35 51.67 38.14 31.14
N HIS A 36 51.93 38.30 29.83
CA HIS A 36 51.00 37.84 28.80
C HIS A 36 50.95 36.31 28.67
N GLY A 37 52.00 35.59 29.06
CA GLY A 37 52.05 34.13 29.15
C GLY A 37 51.12 33.63 30.24
N ASP A 38 51.22 34.19 31.44
CA ASP A 38 50.38 33.84 32.59
C ASP A 38 48.88 34.07 32.29
N GLU A 39 48.51 35.20 31.68
CA GLU A 39 47.12 35.46 31.28
C GLU A 39 46.62 34.46 30.22
N ARG A 40 47.44 34.13 29.21
CA ARG A 40 47.10 33.12 28.18
C ARG A 40 46.97 31.72 28.78
N ASP A 41 47.81 31.37 29.75
CA ASP A 41 47.75 30.08 30.44
C ASP A 41 46.48 29.96 31.28
N VAL A 42 46.08 31.03 31.98
CA VAL A 42 44.78 31.08 32.69
C VAL A 42 43.62 30.95 31.71
N VAL A 43 43.65 31.65 30.57
CA VAL A 43 42.60 31.52 29.53
C VAL A 43 42.56 30.10 28.97
N ASN A 44 43.70 29.46 28.70
CA ASN A 44 43.76 28.08 28.23
C ASN A 44 43.21 27.09 29.27
N GLN A 45 43.48 27.31 30.56
CA GLN A 45 42.89 26.52 31.64
C GLN A 45 41.37 26.70 31.71
N LEU A 46 40.87 27.95 31.67
CA LEU A 46 39.43 28.24 31.67
C LEU A 46 38.74 27.68 30.41
N LEU A 47 39.40 27.73 29.25
CA LEU A 47 38.93 27.10 28.02
C LEU A 47 38.82 25.59 28.23
N GLY A 48 39.86 24.94 28.78
CA GLY A 48 39.82 23.52 29.13
C GLY A 48 38.69 23.16 30.10
N GLN A 49 38.47 23.97 31.14
CA GLN A 49 37.37 23.79 32.09
C GLN A 49 36.00 23.95 31.42
N SER A 50 35.85 24.93 30.51
CA SER A 50 34.60 25.14 29.77
C SER A 50 34.29 23.98 28.82
N LEU A 51 35.32 23.46 28.12
CA LEU A 51 35.19 22.28 27.26
C LEU A 51 34.81 21.04 28.09
N MET A 52 35.42 20.87 29.26
CA MET A 52 35.08 19.78 30.19
C MET A 52 33.64 19.90 30.70
N ALA A 53 33.19 21.11 31.07
CA ALA A 53 31.82 21.36 31.51
C ALA A 53 30.81 21.04 30.40
N GLY A 54 31.08 21.44 29.16
CA GLY A 54 30.24 21.10 28.01
C GLY A 54 30.18 19.60 27.73
N ALA A 55 31.31 18.88 27.84
CA ALA A 55 31.33 17.42 27.69
C ALA A 55 30.52 16.72 28.78
N LEU A 56 30.60 17.19 30.02
CA LEU A 56 29.82 16.67 31.15
C LEU A 56 28.32 16.94 30.98
N GLU A 57 27.94 18.09 30.43
CA GLU A 57 26.55 18.41 30.11
C GLU A 57 25.98 17.46 29.07
N ALA A 58 26.69 17.25 27.96
CA ALA A 58 26.29 16.32 26.90
C ALA A 58 26.12 14.90 27.45
N PHE A 59 27.11 14.40 28.20
CA PHE A 59 27.05 13.09 28.85
C PHE A 59 25.84 12.99 29.80
N SER A 60 25.64 13.99 30.66
CA SER A 60 24.51 14.03 31.60
C SER A 60 23.16 14.00 30.87
N ARG A 61 23.04 14.73 29.76
CA ARG A 61 21.84 14.74 28.93
C ARG A 61 21.54 13.36 28.37
N THR A 62 22.53 12.71 27.78
CA THR A 62 22.39 11.39 27.16
C THR A 62 21.99 10.33 28.19
N VAL A 63 22.72 10.25 29.31
CA VAL A 63 22.37 9.34 30.42
C VAL A 63 20.97 9.60 30.95
N ARG A 64 20.59 10.88 31.10
CA ARG A 64 19.25 11.25 31.56
C ARG A 64 18.18 10.72 30.63
N ILE A 65 18.29 10.97 29.32
CA ILE A 65 17.27 10.52 28.34
C ILE A 65 17.18 8.99 28.33
N SER A 66 18.32 8.30 28.38
CA SER A 66 18.40 6.85 28.47
C SER A 66 17.67 6.30 29.71
N LYS A 67 17.88 6.92 30.88
CA LYS A 67 17.17 6.55 32.12
C LYS A 67 15.68 6.89 32.05
N LEU A 68 15.29 8.02 31.45
CA LEU A 68 13.89 8.37 31.26
C LEU A 68 13.17 7.38 30.33
N ALA A 69 13.83 6.95 29.26
CA ALA A 69 13.32 5.90 28.37
C ALA A 69 13.08 4.59 29.15
N PHE A 70 14.07 4.16 29.95
CA PHE A 70 13.96 2.97 30.80
C PHE A 70 12.82 3.07 31.82
N VAL A 71 12.70 4.20 32.52
CA VAL A 71 11.62 4.46 33.50
C VAL A 71 10.25 4.40 32.82
N LYS A 72 10.13 4.98 31.62
CA LYS A 72 8.87 5.00 30.86
C LYS A 72 8.48 3.60 30.38
N GLU A 73 9.42 2.83 29.83
CA GLU A 73 9.19 1.47 29.33
C GLU A 73 8.79 0.50 30.45
N LYS A 74 9.51 0.54 31.56
CA LYS A 74 9.25 -0.32 32.72
C LYS A 74 8.13 0.21 33.62
N LYS A 75 7.54 1.36 33.28
CA LYS A 75 6.51 2.06 34.06
C LYS A 75 6.92 2.29 35.53
N LEU A 76 8.22 2.51 35.77
CA LEU A 76 8.77 2.72 37.11
C LEU A 76 8.25 4.01 37.75
N TYR A 77 7.80 4.97 36.93
CA TYR A 77 7.10 6.17 37.37
C TYR A 77 5.80 5.87 38.14
N ARG A 78 5.30 4.63 38.16
CA ARG A 78 4.14 4.28 39.02
C ARG A 78 4.54 4.10 40.48
N ALA A 79 5.82 3.84 40.75
CA ALA A 79 6.32 3.60 42.11
C ALA A 79 6.31 4.88 42.98
N ILE A 80 6.18 6.06 42.38
CA ILE A 80 6.02 7.32 43.13
C ILE A 80 4.59 7.52 43.65
N ALA A 81 3.63 6.67 43.26
CA ALA A 81 2.26 6.73 43.75
C ALA A 81 2.21 6.65 45.28
N GLY A 82 1.44 7.54 45.92
CA GLY A 82 1.40 7.65 47.38
C GLY A 82 2.52 8.50 48.00
N GLY A 83 3.52 8.93 47.21
CA GLY A 83 4.55 9.87 47.62
C GLY A 83 4.02 11.30 47.73
N LYS A 84 4.70 12.14 48.52
CA LYS A 84 4.37 13.57 48.64
C LYS A 84 5.17 14.38 47.63
N SER A 85 4.51 15.31 46.93
CA SER A 85 5.18 16.27 46.06
C SER A 85 6.13 17.21 46.85
N PRO A 86 7.32 17.58 46.32
CA PRO A 86 8.25 18.53 46.93
C PRO A 86 7.66 19.90 47.27
N HIS A 87 6.57 20.31 46.60
CA HIS A 87 5.89 21.59 46.81
C HIS A 87 4.74 21.54 47.82
N GLY A 88 4.55 20.41 48.51
CA GLY A 88 3.68 20.29 49.67
C GLY A 88 2.19 20.11 49.33
N ALA A 89 1.65 18.97 49.81
CA ALA A 89 0.23 18.61 49.97
C ALA A 89 -0.40 17.68 48.93
N GLN A 90 0.04 17.65 47.66
CA GLN A 90 -0.51 16.67 46.70
C GLN A 90 0.19 15.31 46.85
N VAL A 91 -0.63 14.28 47.07
CA VAL A 91 -0.24 12.88 46.96
C VAL A 91 -0.14 12.55 45.48
N LEU A 92 1.01 12.04 45.07
CA LEU A 92 1.26 11.68 43.67
C LEU A 92 0.39 10.48 43.30
N SER A 93 -0.25 10.54 42.14
CA SER A 93 -1.06 9.48 41.56
C SER A 93 -0.23 8.43 40.81
N GLY A 94 1.06 8.70 40.57
CA GLY A 94 1.98 7.78 39.88
C GLY A 94 1.86 7.86 38.37
N THR A 95 1.59 9.06 37.84
CA THR A 95 1.51 9.29 36.39
C THR A 95 2.86 9.70 35.81
N TRP A 96 2.99 9.54 34.48
CA TRP A 96 4.19 9.97 33.76
C TRP A 96 4.38 11.49 33.82
N GLU A 97 3.27 12.23 33.77
CA GLU A 97 3.27 13.69 33.82
C GLU A 97 3.78 14.22 35.16
N GLU A 98 3.31 13.66 36.28
CA GLU A 98 3.83 13.98 37.61
C GLU A 98 5.33 13.70 37.71
N PHE A 99 5.79 12.55 37.19
CA PHE A 99 7.21 12.20 37.22
C PHE A 99 8.07 13.19 36.42
N CYS A 100 7.62 13.61 35.22
CA CYS A 100 8.29 14.66 34.45
C CYS A 100 8.25 16.02 35.16
N GLY A 101 7.13 16.34 35.80
CA GLY A 101 6.95 17.56 36.60
C GLY A 101 7.91 17.65 37.77
N LEU A 102 8.17 16.54 38.47
CA LEU A 102 9.18 16.46 39.55
C LEU A 102 10.59 16.78 39.05
N LEU A 103 10.89 16.50 37.78
CA LEU A 103 12.17 16.81 37.15
C LEU A 103 12.21 18.22 36.54
N GLY A 104 11.14 19.01 36.65
CA GLY A 104 11.04 20.34 36.05
C GLY A 104 11.11 20.29 34.52
N ARG A 105 10.46 19.29 33.90
CA ARG A 105 10.44 19.09 32.45
C ARG A 105 9.02 18.83 31.97
N SER A 106 8.71 19.29 30.76
CA SER A 106 7.44 18.96 30.11
C SER A 106 7.48 17.53 29.57
N VAL A 107 6.33 16.84 29.63
CA VAL A 107 6.17 15.51 29.06
C VAL A 107 6.49 15.53 27.57
N ASP A 108 6.01 16.54 26.84
CA ASP A 108 6.23 16.67 25.40
C ASP A 108 7.71 16.78 25.03
N GLN A 109 8.52 17.46 25.84
CA GLN A 109 9.96 17.56 25.61
C GLN A 109 10.63 16.22 25.86
N VAL A 110 10.36 15.59 27.00
CA VAL A 110 10.94 14.30 27.36
C VAL A 110 10.58 13.22 26.35
N ASP A 111 9.34 13.20 25.91
CA ASP A 111 8.85 12.22 24.94
C ASP A 111 9.49 12.41 23.56
N ARG A 112 9.70 13.66 23.15
CA ARG A 112 10.46 13.98 21.93
C ARG A 112 11.92 13.53 22.04
N ASP A 113 12.57 13.79 23.17
CA ASP A 113 13.95 13.39 23.41
C ASP A 113 14.11 11.86 23.39
N ILE A 114 13.22 11.13 24.08
CA ILE A 114 13.19 9.66 24.07
C ILE A 114 12.98 9.14 22.65
N ALA A 115 12.05 9.73 21.89
CA ALA A 115 11.77 9.30 20.53
C ALA A 115 12.95 9.56 19.59
N ASN A 116 13.69 10.66 19.77
CA ASN A 116 14.88 10.94 18.96
C ASN A 116 16.02 9.95 19.29
N VAL A 117 16.25 9.66 20.58
CA VAL A 117 17.27 8.67 20.99
C VAL A 117 16.92 7.27 20.50
N ARG A 118 15.64 6.88 20.50
CA ARG A 118 15.21 5.58 19.95
C ARG A 118 15.38 5.48 18.44
N ALA A 119 15.19 6.57 17.71
CA ALA A 119 15.27 6.58 16.25
C ALA A 119 16.73 6.56 15.75
N PHE A 120 17.58 7.42 16.32
CA PHE A 120 18.95 7.62 15.80
C PHE A 120 20.03 6.99 16.68
N GLY A 121 19.74 6.71 17.95
CA GLY A 121 20.74 6.36 18.94
C GLY A 121 21.41 7.60 19.56
N GLU A 122 22.09 7.38 20.69
CA GLU A 122 22.70 8.42 21.51
C GLU A 122 23.86 9.14 20.78
N GLU A 123 24.79 8.37 20.21
CA GLU A 123 25.98 8.90 19.54
C GLU A 123 25.64 9.73 18.30
N ALA A 124 24.71 9.23 17.48
CA ALA A 124 24.31 9.92 16.25
C ALA A 124 23.57 11.22 16.55
N LEU A 125 22.74 11.24 17.60
CA LEU A 125 22.03 12.43 18.02
C LEU A 125 22.98 13.51 18.56
N ASP A 126 24.01 13.10 19.31
CA ASP A 126 25.06 14.01 19.74
C ASP A 126 25.81 14.60 18.55
N SER A 127 26.21 13.79 17.57
CA SER A 127 26.82 14.27 16.32
C SER A 127 25.88 15.20 15.52
N MET A 128 24.60 14.86 15.39
CA MET A 128 23.60 15.70 14.73
C MET A 128 23.44 17.05 15.43
N SER A 129 23.42 17.05 16.77
CA SER A 129 23.35 18.29 17.54
C SER A 129 24.61 19.16 17.38
N ARG A 130 25.79 18.53 17.31
CA ARG A 130 27.07 19.22 17.03
C ARG A 130 27.12 19.83 15.63
N MET A 131 26.55 19.14 14.64
CA MET A 131 26.39 19.65 13.27
C MET A 131 25.35 20.78 13.16
N GLY A 132 24.58 21.01 14.23
CA GLY A 132 23.60 22.10 14.34
C GLY A 132 22.20 21.73 13.87
N PHE A 133 21.86 20.44 13.74
CA PHE A 133 20.49 20.02 13.46
C PHE A 133 19.62 20.20 14.71
N GLY A 134 18.51 20.92 14.55
CA GLY A 134 17.55 21.17 15.60
C GLY A 134 16.42 20.14 15.65
N TYR A 135 15.44 20.39 16.52
CA TYR A 135 14.28 19.52 16.67
C TYR A 135 13.39 19.43 15.42
N ARG A 136 13.44 20.44 14.54
CA ARG A 136 12.64 20.47 13.31
C ARG A 136 13.15 19.45 12.30
N GLU A 137 14.46 19.46 12.07
CA GLU A 137 15.16 18.57 11.16
C GLU A 137 15.07 17.13 11.67
N LEU A 138 15.35 16.92 12.97
CA LEU A 138 15.20 15.61 13.61
C LEU A 138 13.78 15.05 13.51
N ARG A 139 12.75 15.91 13.49
CA ARG A 139 11.37 15.46 13.25
C ARG A 139 11.19 14.94 11.83
N GLN A 140 11.75 15.60 10.83
CA GLN A 140 11.67 15.14 9.43
C GLN A 140 12.42 13.82 9.25
N PHE A 141 13.62 13.70 9.81
CA PHE A 141 14.41 12.47 9.71
C PHE A 141 13.72 11.27 10.38
N ARG A 142 12.96 11.49 11.47
CA ARG A 142 12.16 10.43 12.12
C ARG A 142 10.97 9.95 11.32
N GLN A 143 10.51 10.74 10.34
CA GLN A 143 9.40 10.32 9.47
C GLN A 143 9.87 9.35 8.39
N LEU A 144 11.18 9.25 8.15
CA LEU A 144 11.75 8.33 7.19
C LEU A 144 11.60 6.87 7.67
N PRO A 145 11.57 5.88 6.76
CA PRO A 145 11.63 4.46 7.09
C PRO A 145 12.87 4.08 7.89
N GLN A 146 12.80 2.99 8.66
CA GLN A 146 13.88 2.57 9.56
C GLN A 146 15.22 2.35 8.84
N ASP A 147 15.19 1.79 7.63
CA ASP A 147 16.39 1.55 6.82
C ASP A 147 17.09 2.87 6.42
N GLN A 148 16.30 3.90 6.09
CA GLN A 148 16.80 5.23 5.76
C GLN A 148 17.33 5.97 7.00
N GLN A 149 16.73 5.76 8.16
CA GLN A 149 17.23 6.29 9.42
C GLN A 149 18.61 5.70 9.77
N SER A 150 18.82 4.40 9.56
CA SER A 150 20.14 3.78 9.79
C SER A 150 21.23 4.34 8.87
N ALA A 151 20.93 4.59 7.60
CA ALA A 151 21.88 5.20 6.68
C ALA A 151 22.30 6.61 7.15
N LEU A 152 21.35 7.42 7.63
CA LEU A 152 21.65 8.73 8.21
C LEU A 152 22.50 8.62 9.48
N VAL A 153 22.26 7.60 10.32
CA VAL A 153 23.06 7.34 11.54
C VAL A 153 24.52 7.03 11.20
N GLU A 154 24.78 6.28 10.14
CA GLU A 154 26.15 5.96 9.71
C GLU A 154 26.91 7.21 9.25
N VAL A 155 26.28 8.05 8.42
CA VAL A 155 26.90 9.32 7.98
C VAL A 155 27.06 10.29 9.15
N ALA A 156 26.10 10.33 10.09
CA ALA A 156 26.20 11.16 11.28
C ALA A 156 27.38 10.79 12.18
N LYS A 157 27.80 9.52 12.21
CA LYS A 157 29.00 9.09 12.96
C LYS A 157 30.31 9.62 12.36
N VAL A 158 30.34 9.82 11.04
CA VAL A 158 31.49 10.43 10.34
C VAL A 158 31.61 11.92 10.66
N GLY A 159 30.47 12.58 10.93
CA GLY A 159 30.43 13.98 11.36
C GLY A 159 30.56 15.00 10.22
N ASP A 160 30.39 14.55 8.96
CA ASP A 160 30.35 15.42 7.81
C ASP A 160 28.94 15.99 7.61
N LYS A 161 28.82 17.31 7.78
CA LYS A 161 27.55 18.02 7.67
C LYS A 161 27.06 18.10 6.23
N GLU A 162 27.95 18.30 5.26
CA GLU A 162 27.57 18.52 3.87
C GLU A 162 27.04 17.21 3.27
N ALA A 163 27.79 16.12 3.44
CA ALA A 163 27.36 14.79 3.03
C ALA A 163 26.04 14.36 3.70
N PHE A 164 25.83 14.72 4.98
CA PHE A 164 24.58 14.40 5.68
C PHE A 164 23.38 15.14 5.09
N VAL A 165 23.53 16.43 4.78
CA VAL A 165 22.44 17.23 4.21
C VAL A 165 22.06 16.70 2.83
N GLU A 166 23.04 16.40 1.97
CA GLU A 166 22.80 15.84 0.64
C GLU A 166 22.04 14.52 0.70
N LEU A 167 22.49 13.58 1.54
CA LEU A 167 21.81 12.29 1.73
C LEU A 167 20.39 12.49 2.28
N ALA A 168 20.23 13.38 3.27
CA ALA A 168 18.94 13.64 3.88
C ALA A 168 17.94 14.23 2.88
N GLU A 169 18.38 15.17 2.04
CA GLU A 169 17.54 15.76 0.99
C GLU A 169 17.12 14.72 -0.06
N GLU A 170 18.04 13.86 -0.48
CA GLU A 170 17.73 12.78 -1.42
C GLU A 170 16.71 11.81 -0.83
N LEU A 171 16.92 11.34 0.41
CA LEU A 171 16.03 10.40 1.09
C LEU A 171 14.64 10.99 1.34
N ILE A 172 14.56 12.25 1.78
CA ILE A 172 13.28 12.95 1.95
C ILE A 172 12.57 13.07 0.59
N GLY A 173 13.30 13.40 -0.47
CA GLY A 173 12.77 13.49 -1.82
C GLY A 173 12.23 12.15 -2.35
N GLN A 174 12.98 11.07 -2.15
CA GLN A 174 12.56 9.72 -2.52
C GLN A 174 11.33 9.29 -1.70
N HIS A 175 11.35 9.48 -0.39
CA HIS A 175 10.24 9.11 0.48
C HIS A 175 8.95 9.88 0.17
N ALA A 176 9.05 11.18 -0.13
CA ALA A 176 7.90 11.98 -0.55
C ALA A 176 7.29 11.47 -1.87
N ARG A 177 8.11 11.02 -2.82
CA ARG A 177 7.64 10.42 -4.08
C ARG A 177 6.98 9.07 -3.84
N GLU A 178 7.59 8.21 -3.04
CA GLU A 178 7.07 6.89 -2.71
C GLU A 178 5.74 6.98 -1.97
N THR A 179 5.63 7.84 -0.97
CA THR A 179 4.38 8.06 -0.23
C THR A 179 3.28 8.62 -1.12
N ALA A 180 3.59 9.51 -2.06
CA ALA A 180 2.63 10.00 -3.04
C ALA A 180 2.15 8.89 -4.00
N VAL A 181 3.06 8.05 -4.50
CA VAL A 181 2.72 6.91 -5.38
C VAL A 181 1.89 5.87 -4.63
N LEU A 182 2.27 5.51 -3.41
CA LEU A 182 1.53 4.57 -2.57
C LEU A 182 0.17 5.14 -2.18
N GLY A 183 0.07 6.43 -1.88
CA GLY A 183 -1.20 7.12 -1.62
C GLY A 183 -2.15 7.01 -2.80
N ARG A 184 -1.68 7.30 -4.02
CA ARG A 184 -2.49 7.13 -5.24
C ARG A 184 -2.94 5.69 -5.46
N ARG A 185 -2.03 4.71 -5.29
CA ARG A 185 -2.38 3.29 -5.43
C ARG A 185 -3.42 2.84 -4.41
N LEU A 186 -3.37 3.36 -3.19
CA LEU A 186 -4.38 3.09 -2.17
C LEU A 186 -5.73 3.71 -2.55
N GLU A 187 -5.74 4.97 -3.01
CA GLU A 187 -6.95 5.63 -3.49
C GLU A 187 -7.58 4.85 -4.66
N GLU A 188 -6.77 4.47 -5.66
CA GLU A 188 -7.19 3.63 -6.79
C GLU A 188 -7.75 2.28 -6.32
N ALA A 189 -7.04 1.58 -5.44
CA ALA A 189 -7.49 0.28 -4.93
C ALA A 189 -8.77 0.38 -4.09
N THR A 190 -8.94 1.45 -3.30
CA THR A 190 -10.17 1.68 -2.53
C THR A 190 -11.34 2.04 -3.44
N ALA A 191 -11.10 2.83 -4.50
CA ALA A 191 -12.11 3.12 -5.52
C ALA A 191 -12.51 1.84 -6.26
N ASP A 192 -11.56 1.02 -6.69
CA ASP A 192 -11.83 -0.27 -7.35
C ASP A 192 -12.62 -1.22 -6.44
N TYR A 193 -12.23 -1.32 -5.16
CA TYR A 193 -12.94 -2.15 -4.20
C TYR A 193 -14.38 -1.66 -3.98
N SER A 194 -14.58 -0.35 -3.86
CA SER A 194 -15.92 0.23 -3.72
C SER A 194 -16.79 -0.06 -4.96
N ALA A 195 -16.26 0.14 -6.17
CA ALA A 195 -16.95 -0.15 -7.41
C ALA A 195 -17.28 -1.65 -7.54
N GLN A 196 -16.35 -2.54 -7.18
CA GLN A 196 -16.59 -3.98 -7.15
C GLN A 196 -17.69 -4.34 -6.15
N SER A 197 -17.69 -3.75 -4.95
CA SER A 197 -18.73 -3.99 -3.95
C SER A 197 -20.12 -3.59 -4.44
N GLU A 198 -20.24 -2.46 -5.14
CA GLU A 198 -21.50 -1.99 -5.71
C GLU A 198 -21.99 -2.93 -6.84
N LEU A 199 -21.07 -3.38 -7.70
CA LEU A 199 -21.40 -4.35 -8.75
C LEU A 199 -21.84 -5.69 -8.16
N LEU A 200 -21.17 -6.16 -7.11
CA LEU A 200 -21.57 -7.37 -6.41
C LEU A 200 -22.96 -7.21 -5.77
N ALA A 201 -23.26 -6.06 -5.16
CA ALA A 201 -24.58 -5.77 -4.60
C ALA A 201 -25.69 -5.73 -5.67
N LYS A 202 -25.41 -5.13 -6.83
CA LYS A 202 -26.35 -5.13 -7.99
C LYS A 202 -26.59 -6.55 -8.49
N ARG A 203 -25.52 -7.32 -8.72
CA ARG A 203 -25.60 -8.71 -9.17
C ARG A 203 -26.31 -9.61 -8.18
N SER A 204 -26.08 -9.45 -6.88
CA SER A 204 -26.80 -10.22 -5.86
C SER A 204 -28.29 -9.88 -5.87
N GLY A 205 -28.64 -8.59 -6.04
CA GLY A 205 -30.03 -8.15 -6.19
C GLY A 205 -30.72 -8.77 -7.42
N GLU A 206 -30.04 -8.79 -8.57
CA GLU A 206 -30.54 -9.44 -9.80
C GLU A 206 -30.70 -10.95 -9.62
N LEU A 207 -29.72 -11.62 -9.00
CA LEU A 207 -29.79 -13.06 -8.70
C LEU A 207 -30.97 -13.38 -7.77
N ASP A 208 -31.20 -12.59 -6.74
CA ASP A 208 -32.33 -12.77 -5.84
C ASP A 208 -33.66 -12.49 -6.54
N GLY A 209 -33.72 -11.48 -7.42
CA GLY A 209 -34.88 -11.20 -8.27
C GLY A 209 -35.20 -12.37 -9.21
N ALA A 210 -34.19 -12.91 -9.91
CA ALA A 210 -34.32 -14.06 -10.79
C ALA A 210 -34.75 -15.32 -10.02
N ARG A 211 -34.19 -15.56 -8.83
CA ARG A 211 -34.59 -16.66 -7.94
C ARG A 211 -36.06 -16.56 -7.55
N ARG A 212 -36.54 -15.36 -7.19
CA ARG A 212 -37.97 -15.14 -6.88
C ARG A 212 -38.85 -15.37 -8.10
N ALA A 213 -38.46 -14.86 -9.27
CA ALA A 213 -39.22 -15.07 -10.51
C ALA A 213 -39.29 -16.56 -10.89
N LEU A 214 -38.18 -17.29 -10.77
CA LEU A 214 -38.15 -18.73 -11.01
C LEU A 214 -39.00 -19.49 -9.99
N ALA A 215 -38.98 -19.09 -8.71
CA ALA A 215 -39.86 -19.66 -7.70
C ALA A 215 -41.35 -19.40 -8.00
N CYS A 216 -41.71 -18.19 -8.40
CA CYS A 216 -43.08 -17.84 -8.82
C CYS A 216 -43.51 -18.63 -10.07
N SER A 217 -42.66 -18.70 -11.10
CA SER A 217 -42.94 -19.49 -12.30
C SER A 217 -43.10 -20.98 -11.97
N ARG A 218 -42.23 -21.53 -11.11
CA ARG A 218 -42.36 -22.91 -10.63
C ARG A 218 -43.65 -23.14 -9.86
N GLN A 219 -44.06 -22.19 -9.02
CA GLN A 219 -45.34 -22.25 -8.32
C GLN A 219 -46.53 -22.16 -9.29
N GLN A 220 -46.47 -21.31 -10.32
CA GLN A 220 -47.50 -21.24 -11.37
C GLN A 220 -47.61 -22.53 -12.17
N VAL A 221 -46.48 -23.12 -12.55
CA VAL A 221 -46.45 -24.44 -13.22
C VAL A 221 -47.03 -25.51 -12.29
N GLN A 222 -46.72 -25.49 -10.99
CA GLN A 222 -47.31 -26.43 -10.04
C GLN A 222 -48.79 -26.15 -9.73
N ALA A 223 -49.27 -24.92 -9.93
CA ALA A 223 -50.65 -24.50 -9.71
C ALA A 223 -51.54 -24.64 -10.96
N MET A 224 -50.99 -24.88 -12.14
CA MET A 224 -51.79 -25.24 -13.31
C MET A 224 -52.47 -26.59 -13.04
N PRO A 225 -53.80 -26.69 -13.20
CA PRO A 225 -54.51 -27.96 -13.05
C PRO A 225 -54.00 -28.93 -14.13
N ALA A 226 -53.85 -30.21 -13.77
CA ALA A 226 -53.31 -31.25 -14.66
C ALA A 226 -53.99 -31.33 -16.05
N ASP A 227 -55.23 -30.84 -16.14
CA ASP A 227 -55.99 -30.73 -17.38
C ASP A 227 -55.40 -29.74 -18.39
N GLU A 228 -54.83 -28.61 -17.95
CA GLU A 228 -54.19 -27.63 -18.85
C GLU A 228 -52.84 -28.10 -19.36
N MET A 229 -52.05 -28.80 -18.52
CA MET A 229 -50.80 -29.45 -18.96
C MET A 229 -51.07 -30.53 -20.01
N THR A 230 -52.15 -31.30 -19.84
CA THR A 230 -52.57 -32.33 -20.79
C THR A 230 -53.00 -31.69 -22.12
N LYS A 231 -53.68 -30.54 -22.10
CA LYS A 231 -54.05 -29.79 -23.31
C LYS A 231 -52.83 -29.22 -24.04
N ALA A 232 -51.89 -28.61 -23.32
CA ALA A 232 -50.66 -28.07 -23.90
C ALA A 232 -49.82 -29.19 -24.55
N LEU A 233 -49.59 -30.29 -23.83
CA LEU A 233 -48.86 -31.44 -24.36
C LEU A 233 -49.54 -32.05 -25.59
N ARG A 234 -50.88 -32.15 -25.60
CA ARG A 234 -51.63 -32.59 -26.79
C ARG A 234 -51.41 -31.65 -27.98
N SER A 235 -51.43 -30.34 -27.77
CA SER A 235 -51.21 -29.37 -28.85
C SER A 235 -49.80 -29.44 -29.44
N GLU A 236 -48.77 -29.64 -28.60
CA GLU A 236 -47.39 -29.82 -29.04
C GLU A 236 -47.23 -31.12 -29.84
N VAL A 237 -47.79 -32.23 -29.36
CA VAL A 237 -47.75 -33.53 -30.05
C VAL A 237 -48.50 -33.46 -31.39
N THR A 238 -49.64 -32.78 -31.45
CA THR A 238 -50.38 -32.57 -32.71
C THR A 238 -49.59 -31.71 -33.71
N ALA A 239 -48.85 -30.69 -33.25
CA ALA A 239 -48.00 -29.88 -34.11
C ALA A 239 -46.87 -30.71 -34.73
N ILE A 240 -46.19 -31.55 -33.93
CA ILE A 240 -45.13 -32.45 -34.42
C ILE A 240 -45.68 -33.45 -35.45
N ALA A 241 -46.87 -34.02 -35.18
CA ALA A 241 -47.53 -34.92 -36.13
C ALA A 241 -47.83 -34.22 -37.46
N PHE A 242 -48.34 -32.98 -37.41
CA PHE A 242 -48.63 -32.18 -38.60
C PHE A 242 -47.36 -31.82 -39.39
N GLU A 243 -46.25 -31.49 -38.73
CA GLU A 243 -44.96 -31.24 -39.38
C GLU A 243 -44.43 -32.49 -40.10
N ALA A 244 -44.55 -33.66 -39.48
CA ALA A 244 -44.18 -34.93 -40.09
C ALA A 244 -45.04 -35.23 -41.33
N GLU A 245 -46.36 -35.02 -41.25
CA GLU A 245 -47.27 -35.17 -42.39
C GLU A 245 -46.94 -34.19 -43.52
N CYS A 246 -46.64 -32.93 -43.21
CA CYS A 246 -46.24 -31.93 -44.20
C CYS A 246 -44.93 -32.32 -44.91
N CYS A 247 -43.95 -32.86 -44.19
CA CYS A 247 -42.70 -33.35 -44.77
C CYS A 247 -42.93 -34.53 -45.73
N VAL A 248 -43.85 -35.43 -45.39
CA VAL A 248 -44.21 -36.58 -46.23
C VAL A 248 -45.01 -36.15 -47.47
N LEU A 249 -46.01 -35.28 -47.31
CA LEU A 249 -46.89 -34.88 -48.40
C LEU A 249 -46.28 -33.84 -49.35
N GLY A 250 -45.32 -33.04 -48.88
CA GLY A 250 -44.64 -32.01 -49.68
C GLY A 250 -43.28 -32.48 -50.21
N PRO A 251 -42.18 -32.28 -49.47
CA PRO A 251 -40.82 -32.57 -49.92
C PRO A 251 -40.61 -34.00 -50.44
N LEU A 252 -41.12 -35.01 -49.72
CA LEU A 252 -40.92 -36.41 -50.11
C LEU A 252 -41.66 -36.74 -51.42
N ARG A 253 -42.92 -36.30 -51.55
CA ARG A 253 -43.72 -36.48 -52.77
C ARG A 253 -43.13 -35.75 -53.97
N GLU A 254 -42.65 -34.52 -53.78
CA GLU A 254 -41.98 -33.76 -54.84
C GLU A 254 -40.67 -34.45 -55.26
N GLY A 255 -39.89 -34.97 -54.29
CA GLY A 255 -38.71 -35.78 -54.55
C GLY A 255 -39.03 -37.03 -55.37
N PHE A 256 -40.10 -37.75 -55.04
CA PHE A 256 -40.56 -38.90 -55.81
C PHE A 256 -41.02 -38.53 -57.22
N ALA A 257 -41.71 -37.40 -57.39
CA ALA A 257 -42.12 -36.90 -58.71
C ALA A 257 -40.90 -36.55 -59.59
N LYS A 258 -39.86 -35.93 -59.02
CA LYS A 258 -38.60 -35.65 -59.72
C LYS A 258 -37.86 -36.93 -60.11
N LEU A 259 -37.78 -37.91 -59.21
CA LEU A 259 -37.19 -39.22 -59.50
C LEU A 259 -37.96 -39.96 -60.60
N ALA A 260 -39.30 -39.87 -60.61
CA ALA A 260 -40.12 -40.45 -61.66
C ALA A 260 -39.93 -39.75 -63.03
N ALA A 261 -39.67 -38.44 -63.04
CA ALA A 261 -39.40 -37.68 -64.27
C ALA A 261 -38.00 -37.95 -64.86
N LEU A 262 -37.05 -38.38 -64.05
CA LEU A 262 -35.68 -38.74 -64.46
C LEU A 262 -35.56 -40.18 -65.00
N ALA A 263 -36.61 -40.99 -64.89
CA ALA A 263 -36.62 -42.36 -65.36
C ALA A 263 -36.64 -42.44 -66.89
N GLY A 264 -35.45 -42.50 -67.50
CA GLY A 264 -35.25 -42.80 -68.93
C GLY A 264 -34.67 -44.21 -69.14
N ASP A 265 -35.21 -44.94 -70.12
CA ASP A 265 -34.77 -46.19 -70.79
C ASP A 265 -34.04 -47.31 -70.02
N GLY A 266 -34.04 -47.35 -68.68
CA GLY A 266 -33.52 -48.52 -67.97
C GLY A 266 -33.52 -48.52 -66.44
N GLU A 267 -33.74 -47.38 -65.76
CA GLU A 267 -33.77 -47.33 -64.29
C GLU A 267 -35.20 -47.13 -63.76
N ASP A 268 -35.77 -48.18 -63.16
CA ASP A 268 -37.06 -48.11 -62.45
C ASP A 268 -36.83 -47.78 -60.97
N HIS A 269 -37.01 -46.52 -60.60
CA HIS A 269 -36.85 -46.06 -59.22
C HIS A 269 -38.02 -46.42 -58.29
N ARG A 270 -39.04 -47.16 -58.77
CA ARG A 270 -40.21 -47.56 -57.96
C ARG A 270 -39.85 -48.43 -56.77
N VAL A 271 -38.87 -49.34 -56.92
CA VAL A 271 -38.41 -50.21 -55.82
C VAL A 271 -37.77 -49.38 -54.70
N PHE A 272 -36.99 -48.37 -55.07
CA PHE A 272 -36.37 -47.45 -54.11
C PHE A 272 -37.42 -46.59 -53.38
N GLN A 273 -38.39 -46.04 -54.11
CA GLN A 273 -39.51 -45.28 -53.52
C GLN A 273 -40.35 -46.15 -52.56
N ALA A 274 -40.66 -47.38 -52.95
CA ALA A 274 -41.38 -48.33 -52.09
C ALA A 274 -40.58 -48.69 -50.83
N GLY A 275 -39.25 -48.82 -50.94
CA GLY A 275 -38.37 -49.06 -49.79
C GLY A 275 -38.39 -47.92 -48.77
N LEU A 276 -38.37 -46.65 -49.23
CA LEU A 276 -38.45 -45.48 -48.35
C LEU A 276 -39.79 -45.36 -47.64
N ILE A 277 -40.90 -45.63 -48.34
CA ILE A 277 -42.24 -45.67 -47.72
C ILE A 277 -42.31 -46.81 -46.69
N GLY A 278 -41.82 -48.01 -47.02
CA GLY A 278 -41.79 -49.14 -46.09
C GLY A 278 -40.96 -48.88 -44.82
N GLN A 279 -39.87 -48.09 -44.93
CA GLN A 279 -39.10 -47.65 -43.76
C GLN A 279 -39.90 -46.71 -42.87
N LEU A 280 -40.61 -45.73 -43.45
CA LEU A 280 -41.49 -44.83 -42.69
C LEU A 280 -42.61 -45.61 -41.99
N GLU A 281 -43.26 -46.55 -42.69
CA GLU A 281 -44.28 -47.43 -42.11
C GLU A 281 -43.73 -48.28 -40.96
N THR A 282 -42.49 -48.80 -41.08
CA THR A 282 -41.83 -49.54 -40.00
C THR A 282 -41.57 -48.65 -38.78
N THR A 283 -41.08 -47.43 -38.99
CA THR A 283 -40.85 -46.48 -37.88
C THR A 283 -42.14 -46.08 -37.18
N LEU A 284 -43.22 -45.84 -37.95
CA LEU A 284 -44.55 -45.61 -37.39
C LEU A 284 -45.07 -46.85 -36.65
N GLY A 285 -44.78 -48.05 -37.15
CA GLY A 285 -45.09 -49.32 -36.48
C GLY A 285 -44.39 -49.51 -35.14
N VAL A 286 -43.12 -49.10 -35.03
CA VAL A 286 -42.37 -49.10 -33.76
C VAL A 286 -43.04 -48.19 -32.75
N VAL A 287 -43.30 -46.93 -33.11
CA VAL A 287 -44.03 -45.97 -32.25
C VAL A 287 -45.38 -46.55 -31.84
N ARG A 288 -46.08 -47.20 -32.78
CA ARG A 288 -47.38 -47.80 -32.50
C ARG A 288 -47.32 -48.96 -31.50
N SER A 289 -46.27 -49.77 -31.57
CA SER A 289 -46.04 -50.88 -30.65
C SER A 289 -45.63 -50.40 -29.26
N GLU A 290 -44.81 -49.34 -29.17
CA GLU A 290 -44.40 -48.73 -27.91
C GLU A 290 -45.59 -48.20 -27.11
N PHE A 291 -46.58 -47.64 -27.80
CA PHE A 291 -47.80 -47.10 -27.18
C PHE A 291 -49.04 -48.02 -27.26
N ASN A 292 -48.89 -49.27 -27.74
CA ASN A 292 -49.98 -50.24 -27.92
C ASN A 292 -51.22 -49.70 -28.66
N LEU A 293 -51.03 -48.91 -29.74
CA LEU A 293 -52.15 -48.27 -30.45
C LEU A 293 -52.80 -49.22 -31.48
N LEU A 294 -54.12 -49.06 -31.70
CA LEU A 294 -54.94 -49.90 -32.58
C LEU A 294 -54.73 -49.64 -34.09
N GLY A 295 -55.09 -50.65 -34.90
CA GLY A 295 -55.03 -50.77 -36.38
C GLY A 295 -55.46 -49.55 -37.15
N ALA A 296 -56.75 -49.33 -37.00
CA ALA A 296 -57.51 -48.19 -37.43
C ALA A 296 -58.31 -47.80 -36.19
N ALA A 297 -58.47 -46.50 -35.94
CA ALA A 297 -59.53 -46.07 -35.06
C ALA A 297 -60.84 -46.31 -35.82
N ASP A 298 -61.63 -47.30 -35.40
CA ASP A 298 -62.99 -47.48 -35.92
C ASP A 298 -63.86 -46.32 -35.41
N GLY A 299 -63.88 -45.22 -36.16
CA GLY A 299 -64.68 -44.02 -35.88
C GLY A 299 -63.94 -42.73 -36.27
N ALA A 300 -64.68 -41.76 -36.84
CA ALA A 300 -64.14 -40.44 -37.17
C ALA A 300 -63.42 -39.82 -35.96
N ALA A 301 -62.24 -39.27 -36.19
CA ALA A 301 -61.37 -38.69 -35.15
C ALA A 301 -62.13 -37.63 -34.32
N VAL A 302 -62.69 -38.06 -33.18
CA VAL A 302 -63.50 -37.20 -32.29
C VAL A 302 -62.71 -36.00 -31.76
N TRP A 303 -61.37 -36.08 -31.76
CA TRP A 303 -60.48 -34.99 -31.37
C TRP A 303 -60.27 -33.92 -32.45
N LEU A 304 -60.70 -34.16 -33.70
CA LEU A 304 -60.68 -33.19 -34.80
C LEU A 304 -62.03 -32.44 -34.93
N SER A 305 -63.13 -33.00 -34.42
CA SER A 305 -64.48 -32.41 -34.54
C SER A 305 -64.98 -31.70 -33.28
N ALA A 306 -64.20 -31.66 -32.19
CA ALA A 306 -64.53 -30.86 -31.01
C ALA A 306 -64.18 -29.38 -31.21
N ALA A 307 -64.75 -28.76 -32.25
CA ALA A 307 -65.16 -27.37 -32.15
C ALA A 307 -66.47 -27.39 -31.35
N GLU A 308 -66.38 -26.98 -30.08
CA GLU A 308 -67.52 -26.84 -29.17
C GLU A 308 -68.64 -26.02 -29.84
N VAL A 309 -69.68 -26.72 -30.29
CA VAL A 309 -70.96 -26.11 -30.65
C VAL A 309 -71.85 -26.20 -29.42
N GLU A 310 -72.02 -25.04 -28.80
CA GLU A 310 -73.13 -24.60 -27.92
C GLU A 310 -73.27 -25.19 -26.50
N GLY A 311 -73.29 -24.27 -25.52
CA GLY A 311 -73.75 -24.50 -24.14
C GLY A 311 -73.18 -23.50 -23.15
#